data_AF-A0A4P7H8L9-F1
#
_entry.id   AF-A0A4P7H8L9-F1
#
_cell.length_a   1.000
_cell.length_b   1.000
_cell.length_c   1.000
_cell.angle_alpha   90.00
_cell.angle_beta   90.00
_cell.angle_gamma   90.00
#
_symmetry.space_group_name_H-M   'P 1'
#
loop_
_entity.id
_entity.type
_entity.pdbx_description
1 polymer ?
#
loop_
_entity_poly.entity_id
_entity_poly.type
_entity_poly.pdbx_seq_one_letter_code
_entity_poly.pdbx_strand_id
1 'polypeptide(L)'
;MRFRAESRLAHREEMKSAILDYFETAQRLQGELDARERGETPENLKPLIERVWLAEKRVEIICSDVLRDRVIAHARGLHDVVRDPATYPDWWAHCQLLQCELLSQAKMEIARDHDW
;
A
#
# COMPACT_ATOMS: atom_id res chain seq x y z
N MET A 1 -15.84 9.77 29.76
CA MET A 1 -16.11 10.06 28.32
C MET A 1 -14.88 10.57 27.57
N ARG A 2 -14.09 11.50 28.14
CA ARG A 2 -12.89 12.09 27.50
C ARG A 2 -11.83 11.07 27.02
N PHE A 3 -11.44 10.12 27.87
CA PHE A 3 -10.44 9.08 27.53
C PHE A 3 -10.83 8.21 26.31
N ARG A 4 -12.11 7.85 26.16
CA ARG A 4 -12.59 7.09 24.99
C ARG A 4 -12.53 7.91 23.70
N ALA A 5 -12.85 9.20 23.78
CA ALA A 5 -12.75 10.09 22.62
C ALA A 5 -11.30 10.32 22.19
N GLU A 6 -10.37 10.49 23.15
CA GLU A 6 -8.94 10.63 22.89
C GLU A 6 -8.35 9.34 22.29
N SER A 7 -8.72 8.17 22.81
CA SER A 7 -8.28 6.87 22.28
C SER A 7 -8.78 6.60 20.85
N ARG A 8 -10.04 6.96 20.54
CA ARG A 8 -10.58 6.85 19.18
C ARG A 8 -9.86 7.77 18.19
N LEU A 9 -9.60 9.02 18.61
CA LEU A 9 -8.86 9.96 17.78
C LEU A 9 -7.44 9.45 17.50
N ALA A 10 -6.74 8.95 18.54
CA ALA A 10 -5.40 8.42 18.41
C ALA A 10 -5.34 7.24 17.43
N HIS A 11 -6.24 6.26 17.56
CA HIS A 11 -6.30 5.14 16.63
C HIS A 11 -6.63 5.58 15.20
N ARG A 12 -7.55 6.55 15.03
CA ARG A 12 -7.88 7.06 13.69
C ARG A 12 -6.66 7.71 13.01
N GLU A 13 -5.86 8.46 13.76
CA GLU A 13 -4.63 9.04 13.22
C GLU A 13 -3.56 7.97 12.94
N GLU A 14 -3.44 6.97 13.80
CA GLU A 14 -2.54 5.83 13.59
C GLU A 14 -2.89 5.05 12.32
N MET A 15 -4.18 4.78 12.12
CA MET A 15 -4.70 4.12 10.91
C MET A 15 -4.41 4.95 9.65
N LYS A 16 -4.69 6.25 9.66
CA LYS A 16 -4.38 7.11 8.51
C LYS A 16 -2.89 7.14 8.21
N SER A 17 -2.05 7.22 9.24
CA SER A 17 -0.59 7.16 9.09
C SER A 17 -0.17 5.83 8.46
N ALA A 18 -0.68 4.69 8.91
CA ALA A 18 -0.36 3.39 8.33
C ALA A 18 -0.75 3.31 6.83
N ILE A 19 -1.93 3.82 6.47
CA ILE A 19 -2.40 3.86 5.08
C ILE A 19 -1.50 4.76 4.21
N LEU A 20 -1.17 5.96 4.70
CA LEU A 20 -0.32 6.90 3.97
C LEU A 20 1.11 6.38 3.80
N ASP A 21 1.68 5.78 4.85
CA ASP A 21 3.03 5.20 4.82
C ASP A 21 3.12 4.06 3.78
N TYR A 22 2.05 3.25 3.66
CA TYR A 22 1.96 2.24 2.61
C TYR A 22 1.94 2.86 1.22
N PHE A 23 1.09 3.86 0.97
CA PHE A 23 1.02 4.51 -0.33
C PHE A 23 2.32 5.20 -0.71
N GLU A 24 2.97 5.89 0.22
CA GLU A 24 4.26 6.54 -0.03
C GLU A 24 5.33 5.51 -0.41
N THR A 25 5.40 4.40 0.30
CA THR A 25 6.38 3.35 0.04
C THR A 25 6.12 2.66 -1.30
N ALA A 26 4.85 2.35 -1.60
CA ALA A 26 4.45 1.79 -2.88
C ALA A 26 4.74 2.74 -4.06
N GLN A 27 4.46 4.03 -3.90
CA GLN A 27 4.74 5.05 -4.91
C GLN A 27 6.24 5.16 -5.22
N ARG A 28 7.10 5.09 -4.19
CA ARG A 28 8.56 5.09 -4.39
C ARG A 28 9.02 3.87 -5.19
N LEU A 29 8.47 2.68 -4.90
CA LEU A 29 8.76 1.48 -5.68
C LEU A 29 8.27 1.61 -7.13
N GLN A 30 7.05 2.12 -7.33
CA GLN A 30 6.49 2.36 -8.66
C GLN A 30 7.35 3.35 -9.47
N GLY A 31 7.96 4.35 -8.84
CA GLY A 31 8.91 5.26 -9.49
C GLY A 31 10.15 4.56 -10.03
N GLU A 32 10.71 3.59 -9.29
CA GLU A 32 11.84 2.78 -9.78
C GLU A 32 11.42 1.80 -10.88
N LEU A 33 10.18 1.30 -10.85
CA LEU A 33 9.62 0.46 -11.92
C LEU A 33 9.43 1.25 -13.21
N ASP A 34 8.95 2.49 -13.12
CA ASP A 34 8.83 3.44 -14.22
C ASP A 34 10.22 3.82 -14.79
N ALA A 35 11.20 4.09 -13.93
CA ALA A 35 12.59 4.29 -14.37
C ALA A 35 13.13 3.06 -15.15
N ARG A 36 12.89 1.84 -14.63
CA ARG A 36 13.26 0.58 -15.30
C ARG A 36 12.64 0.46 -16.69
N GLU A 37 11.36 0.79 -16.81
CA GLU A 37 10.61 0.72 -18.07
C GLU A 37 11.18 1.68 -19.12
N ARG A 38 11.66 2.86 -18.69
CA ARG A 38 12.38 3.81 -19.56
C ARG A 38 13.81 3.40 -19.90
N GLY A 39 14.28 2.26 -19.42
CA GLY A 39 15.65 1.77 -19.64
C GLY A 39 16.69 2.39 -18.70
N GLU A 40 16.27 3.06 -17.63
CA GLU A 40 17.15 3.53 -16.56
C GLU A 40 17.52 2.37 -15.63
N THR A 41 18.65 2.49 -14.91
CA THR A 41 19.04 1.48 -13.92
C THR A 41 18.35 1.78 -12.59
N PRO A 42 17.48 0.89 -12.09
CA PRO A 42 16.83 1.08 -10.79
C PRO A 42 17.86 0.88 -9.68
N GLU A 43 17.90 1.78 -8.72
CA GLU A 43 18.90 1.75 -7.65
C GLU A 43 18.40 0.94 -6.44
N ASN A 44 17.08 0.90 -6.22
CA ASN A 44 16.53 0.55 -4.91
C ASN A 44 15.38 -0.48 -4.90
N LEU A 45 15.16 -1.23 -5.99
CA LEU A 45 13.99 -2.14 -6.09
C LEU A 45 13.86 -3.12 -4.93
N LYS A 46 14.94 -3.82 -4.55
CA LYS A 46 14.90 -4.80 -3.46
C LYS A 46 14.61 -4.16 -2.08
N PRO A 47 15.37 -3.14 -1.63
CA PRO A 47 15.05 -2.45 -0.38
C PRO A 47 13.64 -1.85 -0.37
N LEU A 48 13.14 -1.37 -1.51
CA LEU A 48 11.80 -0.79 -1.60
C LEU A 48 10.70 -1.83 -1.48
N ILE A 49 10.81 -3.01 -2.12
CA ILE A 49 9.80 -4.06 -1.95
C ILE A 49 9.77 -4.58 -0.51
N GLU A 50 10.92 -4.68 0.16
CA GLU A 50 10.98 -5.04 1.58
C GLU A 50 10.25 -4.00 2.45
N ARG A 51 10.40 -2.71 2.15
CA ARG A 51 9.65 -1.64 2.83
C ARG A 51 8.15 -1.70 2.56
N VAL A 52 7.74 -2.04 1.33
CA VAL A 52 6.32 -2.23 0.99
C VAL A 52 5.72 -3.33 1.86
N TRP A 53 6.42 -4.45 2.05
CA TRP A 53 5.96 -5.54 2.93
C TRP A 53 5.87 -5.11 4.40
N LEU A 54 6.81 -4.31 4.90
CA LEU A 54 6.73 -3.79 6.26
C LEU A 54 5.53 -2.85 6.45
N ALA A 55 5.26 -1.98 5.47
CA ALA A 55 4.10 -1.11 5.50
C ALA A 55 2.77 -1.91 5.37
N GLU A 56 2.76 -2.96 4.55
CA GLU A 56 1.64 -3.92 4.46
C GLU A 56 1.31 -4.51 5.83
N LYS A 57 2.33 -4.97 6.59
CA LYS A 57 2.12 -5.54 7.93
C LYS A 57 1.53 -4.54 8.91
N ARG A 58 1.89 -3.27 8.81
CA ARG A 58 1.30 -2.24 9.66
C ARG A 58 -0.19 -2.03 9.35
N VAL A 59 -0.59 -2.06 8.09
CA VAL A 59 -2.01 -2.01 7.70
C VAL A 59 -2.75 -3.26 8.19
N GLU A 60 -2.15 -4.45 8.04
CA GLU A 60 -2.74 -5.73 8.49
C GLU A 60 -3.06 -5.75 9.99
N ILE A 61 -2.27 -5.05 10.81
CA ILE A 61 -2.49 -4.99 12.27
C ILE A 61 -3.59 -4.01 12.65
N ILE A 62 -3.72 -2.89 11.93
CA ILE A 62 -4.48 -1.71 12.39
C ILE A 62 -5.83 -1.58 11.67
N CYS A 63 -5.90 -1.94 10.40
CA CYS A 63 -7.07 -1.66 9.55
C CYS A 63 -8.02 -2.85 9.43
N SER A 64 -9.20 -2.63 8.86
CA SER A 64 -10.16 -3.70 8.59
C SER A 64 -9.61 -4.78 7.66
N ASP A 65 -10.13 -6.00 7.82
CA ASP A 65 -9.81 -7.16 6.97
C ASP A 65 -9.97 -6.87 5.47
N VAL A 66 -11.01 -6.08 5.11
CA VAL A 66 -11.28 -5.72 3.72
C VAL A 66 -10.16 -4.87 3.13
N LEU A 67 -9.65 -3.89 3.89
CA LEU A 67 -8.53 -3.07 3.43
C LEU A 67 -7.22 -3.88 3.42
N ARG A 68 -7.00 -4.70 4.46
CA ARG A 68 -5.85 -5.63 4.52
C ARG A 68 -5.76 -6.47 3.25
N ASP A 69 -6.84 -7.11 2.85
CA ASP A 69 -6.82 -8.03 1.71
C ASP A 69 -6.46 -7.31 0.39
N ARG A 70 -6.90 -6.05 0.22
CA ARG A 70 -6.51 -5.22 -0.93
C ARG A 70 -5.05 -4.77 -0.88
N VAL A 71 -4.55 -4.42 0.31
CA VAL A 71 -3.15 -4.07 0.50
C VAL A 71 -2.22 -5.25 0.22
N ILE A 72 -2.57 -6.46 0.67
CA ILE A 72 -1.84 -7.69 0.37
C ILE A 72 -1.86 -7.96 -1.14
N ALA A 73 -3.02 -7.87 -1.79
CA ALA A 73 -3.13 -8.11 -3.23
C ALA A 73 -2.24 -7.15 -4.04
N HIS A 74 -2.27 -5.86 -3.69
CA HIS A 74 -1.44 -4.85 -4.34
C HIS A 74 0.06 -5.06 -4.08
N ALA A 75 0.47 -5.34 -2.84
CA ALA A 75 1.86 -5.61 -2.50
C ALA A 75 2.41 -6.86 -3.23
N ARG A 76 1.58 -7.89 -3.41
CA ARG A 76 1.92 -9.07 -4.21
C ARG A 76 2.10 -8.74 -5.68
N GLY A 77 1.20 -7.97 -6.28
CA GLY A 77 1.33 -7.53 -7.67
C GLY A 77 2.63 -6.75 -7.91
N LEU A 78 2.97 -5.83 -7.00
CA LEU A 78 4.25 -5.12 -7.04
C LEU A 78 5.46 -6.06 -6.92
N HIS A 79 5.41 -7.03 -6.00
CA HIS A 79 6.47 -8.02 -5.86
C HIS A 79 6.65 -8.88 -7.12
N ASP A 80 5.55 -9.32 -7.73
CA ASP A 80 5.59 -10.15 -8.94
C ASP A 80 6.24 -9.40 -10.12
N VAL A 81 5.90 -8.12 -10.29
CA VAL A 81 6.55 -7.23 -11.27
C VAL A 81 8.04 -7.03 -10.98
N VAL A 82 8.42 -6.86 -9.71
CA VAL A 82 9.83 -6.70 -9.33
C VAL A 82 10.60 -7.99 -9.62
N ARG A 83 10.03 -9.13 -9.25
CA ARG A 83 10.64 -10.46 -9.34
C ARG A 83 10.79 -10.96 -10.77
N ASP A 84 9.80 -10.70 -11.63
CA ASP A 84 9.75 -11.26 -12.99
C ASP A 84 9.33 -10.20 -14.03
N PRO A 85 10.22 -9.27 -14.39
CA PRO A 85 9.91 -8.21 -15.35
C PRO A 85 9.55 -8.72 -16.75
N ALA A 86 10.04 -9.89 -17.15
CA ALA A 86 9.75 -10.44 -18.48
C ALA A 86 8.30 -10.92 -18.61
N THR A 87 7.72 -11.42 -17.51
CA THR A 87 6.31 -11.82 -17.44
C THR A 87 5.36 -10.61 -17.38
N TYR A 88 5.83 -9.47 -16.87
CA TYR A 88 5.05 -8.24 -16.72
C TYR A 88 5.66 -7.08 -17.52
N PRO A 89 5.65 -7.14 -18.86
CA PRO A 89 6.23 -6.08 -19.71
C PRO A 89 5.44 -4.77 -19.61
N ASP A 90 4.12 -4.84 -19.42
CA ASP A 90 3.26 -3.70 -19.06
C ASP A 90 2.86 -3.84 -17.58
N TRP A 91 3.81 -3.54 -16.71
CA TRP A 91 3.63 -3.65 -15.28
C TRP A 91 2.57 -2.67 -14.74
N TRP A 92 2.43 -1.52 -15.39
CA TRP A 92 1.47 -0.51 -15.00
C TRP A 92 0.05 -1.05 -15.16
N ALA A 93 -0.29 -1.62 -16.32
CA ALA A 93 -1.59 -2.23 -16.55
C ALA A 93 -1.86 -3.39 -15.56
N HIS A 94 -0.83 -4.19 -15.23
CA HIS A 94 -0.96 -5.25 -14.24
C HIS A 94 -1.35 -4.72 -12.86
N CYS A 95 -0.71 -3.65 -12.40
CA CYS A 95 -0.96 -3.06 -11.08
C CYS A 95 -2.18 -2.13 -11.05
N GLN A 96 -2.65 -1.62 -12.20
CA GLN A 96 -3.69 -0.58 -12.26
C GLN A 96 -4.98 -1.00 -11.56
N LEU A 97 -5.49 -2.20 -11.83
CA LEU A 97 -6.72 -2.68 -11.20
C LEU A 97 -6.54 -2.82 -9.68
N LEU A 98 -5.41 -3.39 -9.24
CA LEU A 98 -5.08 -3.56 -7.83
C LEU A 98 -5.00 -2.20 -7.11
N GLN A 99 -4.38 -1.21 -7.74
CA GLN A 99 -4.28 0.16 -7.23
C GLN A 99 -5.66 0.82 -7.11
N CYS A 100 -6.54 0.64 -8.11
CA CYS A 100 -7.90 1.18 -8.08
C CYS A 100 -8.75 0.58 -6.95
N GLU A 101 -8.70 -0.74 -6.79
CA GLU A 101 -9.42 -1.44 -5.72
C GLU A 101 -8.90 -1.03 -4.34
N LEU A 102 -7.57 -0.94 -4.18
CA LEU A 102 -6.94 -0.45 -2.96
C LEU A 102 -7.37 0.98 -2.62
N LEU A 103 -7.30 1.90 -3.58
CA LEU A 103 -7.68 3.31 -3.36
C LEU A 103 -9.16 3.44 -2.99
N SER A 104 -10.03 2.65 -3.61
CA SER A 104 -11.46 2.62 -3.28
C SER A 104 -11.66 2.19 -1.83
N GLN A 105 -11.01 1.11 -1.39
CA GLN A 105 -11.15 0.63 -0.01
C GLN A 105 -10.48 1.53 1.02
N ALA A 106 -9.34 2.13 0.71
CA ALA A 106 -8.69 3.10 1.61
C ALA A 106 -9.60 4.32 1.87
N LYS A 107 -10.31 4.81 0.84
CA LYS A 107 -11.30 5.89 1.01
C LYS A 107 -12.46 5.47 1.91
N MET A 108 -12.98 4.25 1.73
CA MET A 108 -14.05 3.72 2.57
C MET A 108 -13.60 3.57 4.02
N GLU A 109 -12.37 3.08 4.24
CA GLU A 109 -11.80 2.92 5.58
C GLU A 109 -11.65 4.28 6.29
N ILE A 110 -11.11 5.29 5.61
CA ILE A 110 -10.92 6.63 6.19
C ILE A 110 -12.26 7.33 6.50
N ALA A 111 -13.28 7.07 5.67
CA ALA A 111 -14.61 7.66 5.78
C ALA A 111 -15.52 6.92 6.77
N ARG A 112 -15.17 5.69 7.20
CA ARG A 112 -15.93 4.99 8.22
C ARG A 112 -15.88 5.79 9.53
N ASP A 113 -17.06 6.12 10.04
CA ASP A 113 -17.20 6.44 11.45
C ASP A 113 -16.92 5.15 12.22
N HIS A 114 -15.74 5.14 12.81
CA HIS A 114 -15.22 4.09 13.65
C HIS A 114 -16.01 4.08 14.97
N ASP A 115 -17.24 3.55 14.92
CA ASP A 115 -18.10 3.27 16.06
C ASP A 115 -17.59 2.04 16.81
N TRP A 116 -16.51 2.19 17.57
CA TRP A 116 -16.04 1.21 18.55
C TRP A 116 -15.78 1.85 19.93
#